data_AF-A0A2E3PR50-F1
#
_entry.id   AF-A0A2E3PR50-F1
#
_cell.length_a   1.000
_cell.length_b   1.000
_cell.length_c   1.000
_cell.angle_alpha   90.00
_cell.angle_beta   90.00
_cell.angle_gamma   90.00
#
_symmetry.space_group_name_H-M   'P 1'
#
loop_
_entity.id
_entity.type
_entity.pdbx_description
1 polymer ?
#
loop_
_entity_poly.entity_id
_entity_poly.type
_entity_poly.pdbx_seq_one_letter_code
_entity_poly.pdbx_strand_id
1 'polypeptide(L)'
;MAETPILELSTLIERPTIRIDGTLHELRAPDELSVMDSQYLTHAGKRIDALARTEDADELLPKLLDEVIRRVTVELPEEVLGKLTESHKLSICEVFTGLLLRRRMAVAGAVARRLTGSTGEPSSPGSSAPSEETPPVGSPASPQGL
;
A
#
# COMPACT_ATOMS: atom_id res chain seq x y z
N MET A 1 -7.88 -28.45 23.91
CA MET A 1 -7.43 -28.83 22.56
C MET A 1 -8.44 -28.26 21.60
N ALA A 2 -8.03 -27.42 20.65
CA ALA A 2 -8.98 -26.83 19.71
C ALA A 2 -9.43 -27.93 18.73
N GLU A 3 -10.74 -28.15 18.64
CA GLU A 3 -11.33 -29.14 17.73
C GLU A 3 -11.09 -28.73 16.27
N THR A 4 -10.59 -29.67 15.46
CA THR A 4 -10.38 -29.47 14.04
C THR A 4 -11.74 -29.24 13.36
N PRO A 5 -11.91 -28.16 12.57
CA PRO A 5 -13.19 -27.82 11.99
C PRO A 5 -13.66 -28.90 10.99
N ILE A 6 -14.97 -29.19 10.98
CA ILE A 6 -15.60 -30.13 10.04
C ILE A 6 -15.57 -29.61 8.59
N LEU A 7 -15.46 -28.29 8.41
CA LEU A 7 -15.38 -27.62 7.12
C LEU A 7 -14.54 -26.35 7.25
N GLU A 8 -13.47 -26.27 6.47
CA GLU A 8 -12.64 -25.07 6.33
C GLU A 8 -12.69 -24.63 4.87
N LEU A 9 -13.24 -23.43 4.63
CA LEU A 9 -13.30 -22.82 3.32
C LEU A 9 -12.40 -21.59 3.31
N SER A 10 -11.39 -21.58 2.45
CA SER A 10 -10.60 -20.40 2.16
C SER A 10 -11.10 -19.75 0.88
N THR A 11 -11.22 -18.42 0.90
CA THR A 11 -11.55 -17.65 -0.31
C THR A 11 -10.30 -16.92 -0.79
N LEU A 12 -10.28 -16.55 -2.08
CA LEU A 12 -9.15 -15.84 -2.69
C LEU A 12 -8.96 -14.42 -2.13
N ILE A 13 -9.96 -13.88 -1.43
CA ILE A 13 -9.96 -12.50 -0.96
C ILE A 13 -10.03 -12.52 0.58
N GLU A 14 -8.93 -12.15 1.22
CA GLU A 14 -8.92 -11.90 2.66
C GLU A 14 -9.40 -10.48 2.93
N ARG A 15 -10.56 -10.38 3.60
CA ARG A 15 -11.14 -9.10 3.98
C ARG A 15 -10.52 -8.59 5.29
N PRO A 16 -10.09 -7.33 5.35
CA PRO A 16 -9.72 -6.70 6.61
C PRO A 16 -10.93 -6.61 7.54
N THR A 17 -10.72 -6.81 8.85
CA THR A 17 -11.79 -6.72 9.83
C THR A 17 -11.56 -5.57 10.80
N ILE A 18 -12.65 -4.90 11.20
CA ILE A 18 -12.67 -3.96 12.33
C ILE A 18 -13.58 -4.52 13.43
N ARG A 19 -13.38 -4.05 14.66
CA ARG A 19 -14.20 -4.46 15.80
C ARG A 19 -15.04 -3.29 16.30
N ILE A 20 -16.36 -3.44 16.30
CA ILE A 20 -17.31 -2.46 16.83
C ILE A 20 -18.09 -3.15 17.95
N ASP A 21 -18.08 -2.58 19.15
CA ASP A 21 -18.72 -3.17 20.34
C ASP A 21 -18.37 -4.66 20.57
N GLY A 22 -17.11 -5.02 20.32
CA GLY A 22 -16.63 -6.41 20.49
C GLY A 22 -17.00 -7.36 19.35
N THR A 23 -17.82 -6.94 18.39
CA THR A 23 -18.22 -7.73 17.22
C THR A 23 -17.30 -7.44 16.03
N LEU A 24 -16.87 -8.48 15.33
CA LEU A 24 -16.07 -8.33 14.11
C LEU A 24 -16.98 -7.96 12.93
N HIS A 25 -16.60 -6.92 12.21
CA HIS A 25 -17.22 -6.48 10.98
C HIS A 25 -16.17 -6.44 9.88
N GLU A 26 -16.55 -6.90 8.69
CA GLU A 26 -15.67 -6.92 7.54
C GLU A 26 -15.66 -5.56 6.83
N LEU A 27 -14.46 -5.14 6.46
CA LEU A 27 -14.24 -4.11 5.45
C LEU A 27 -14.08 -4.80 4.10
N ARG A 28 -14.53 -4.13 3.05
CA ARG A 28 -14.19 -4.55 1.68
C ARG A 28 -12.69 -4.52 1.51
N ALA A 29 -12.13 -5.53 0.85
CA ALA A 29 -10.77 -5.44 0.36
C ALA A 29 -10.72 -4.39 -0.78
N PRO A 30 -9.58 -3.70 -0.97
CA PRO A 30 -9.40 -2.79 -2.09
C PRO A 30 -9.67 -3.42 -3.47
N ASP A 31 -9.47 -4.73 -3.61
CA ASP A 31 -9.73 -5.49 -4.84
C ASP A 31 -11.23 -5.71 -5.12
N GLU A 32 -12.08 -5.53 -4.11
CA GLU A 32 -13.55 -5.67 -4.23
C GLU A 32 -14.23 -4.35 -4.64
N LEU A 33 -13.49 -3.24 -4.73
CA LEU A 33 -14.04 -1.97 -5.18
C LEU A 33 -14.16 -1.93 -6.70
N SER A 34 -15.32 -1.50 -7.19
CA SER A 34 -15.42 -1.11 -8.59
C SER A 34 -14.57 0.13 -8.88
N VAL A 35 -14.30 0.40 -10.16
CA VAL A 35 -13.62 1.64 -10.58
C VAL A 35 -14.43 2.86 -10.14
N MET A 36 -15.76 2.78 -10.22
CA MET A 36 -16.66 3.86 -9.82
C MET A 36 -16.60 4.10 -8.31
N ASP A 37 -16.60 3.05 -7.49
CA ASP A 37 -16.47 3.18 -6.04
C ASP A 37 -15.10 3.76 -5.66
N SER A 38 -14.04 3.33 -6.36
CA SER A 38 -12.69 3.85 -6.14
C SER A 38 -12.59 5.36 -6.44
N GLN A 39 -13.23 5.81 -7.53
CA GLN A 39 -13.32 7.23 -7.86
C GLN A 39 -14.17 7.98 -6.84
N TYR A 40 -15.33 7.43 -6.50
CA TYR A 40 -16.21 8.01 -5.48
C TYR A 40 -15.45 8.24 -4.17
N LEU A 41 -14.79 7.21 -3.63
CA LEU A 41 -14.06 7.29 -2.36
C LEU A 41 -12.93 8.31 -2.42
N THR A 42 -12.26 8.43 -3.57
CA THR A 42 -11.23 9.47 -3.79
C THR A 42 -11.84 10.88 -3.74
N HIS A 43 -13.01 11.08 -4.35
CA HIS A 43 -13.71 12.37 -4.32
C HIS A 43 -14.30 12.66 -2.94
N ALA A 44 -14.87 11.66 -2.27
CA ALA A 44 -15.41 11.77 -0.94
C ALA A 44 -14.34 12.14 0.09
N GLY A 45 -13.15 11.54 0.03
CA GLY A 45 -12.01 11.91 0.89
C GLY A 45 -11.64 13.40 0.75
N LYS A 46 -11.49 13.89 -0.48
CA LYS A 46 -11.23 15.33 -0.73
C LYS A 46 -12.35 16.22 -0.18
N ARG A 47 -13.60 15.77 -0.27
CA ARG A 47 -14.75 16.53 0.21
C ARG A 47 -14.84 16.51 1.74
N ILE A 48 -14.50 15.41 2.39
CA ILE A 48 -14.36 15.31 3.85
C ILE A 48 -13.31 16.31 4.33
N ASP A 49 -12.11 16.32 3.73
CA ASP A 49 -11.04 17.26 4.08
C ASP A 49 -11.44 18.73 3.90
N ALA A 50 -12.23 19.02 2.87
CA ALA A 50 -12.75 20.36 2.62
C ALA A 50 -13.82 20.76 3.64
N LEU A 51 -14.80 19.88 3.89
CA LEU A 51 -15.91 20.14 4.82
C LEU A 51 -15.43 20.27 6.26
N ALA A 52 -14.39 19.52 6.67
CA ALA A 52 -13.81 19.62 8.00
C ALA A 52 -13.22 21.01 8.32
N ARG A 53 -13.13 21.92 7.34
CA ARG A 53 -12.60 23.29 7.49
C ARG A 53 -13.67 24.37 7.32
N THR A 54 -14.94 23.99 7.18
CA THR A 54 -16.06 24.92 6.92
C THR A 54 -17.06 24.94 8.07
N GLU A 55 -17.84 26.02 8.17
CA GLU A 55 -18.92 26.14 9.17
C GLU A 55 -20.08 25.16 8.92
N ASP A 56 -20.24 24.65 7.69
CA ASP A 56 -21.26 23.67 7.32
C ASP A 56 -20.88 22.21 7.67
N ALA A 57 -19.78 22.00 8.40
CA ALA A 57 -19.27 20.67 8.74
C ALA A 57 -20.33 19.83 9.45
N ASP A 58 -21.01 20.40 10.44
CA ASP A 58 -21.93 19.71 11.33
C ASP A 58 -23.14 19.10 10.60
N GLU A 59 -23.55 19.66 9.45
CA GLU A 59 -24.69 19.13 8.70
C GLU A 59 -24.28 18.16 7.59
N LEU A 60 -23.20 18.48 6.86
CA LEU A 60 -22.85 17.78 5.62
C LEU A 60 -21.86 16.64 5.83
N LEU A 61 -20.96 16.78 6.81
CA LEU A 61 -19.93 15.78 7.08
C LEU A 61 -20.52 14.44 7.56
N PRO A 62 -21.52 14.39 8.48
CA PRO A 62 -22.05 13.12 8.97
C PRO A 62 -22.68 12.28 7.87
N LYS A 63 -23.45 12.93 6.98
CA LYS A 63 -24.11 12.28 5.84
C LYS A 63 -23.08 11.68 4.88
N LEU A 64 -22.00 12.41 4.60
CA LEU A 64 -20.92 11.95 3.73
C LEU A 64 -20.15 10.77 4.35
N LEU A 65 -19.87 10.82 5.66
CA LEU A 65 -19.21 9.73 6.38
C LEU A 65 -20.05 8.46 6.38
N ASP A 66 -21.37 8.56 6.57
CA ASP A 66 -22.27 7.42 6.50
C ASP A 66 -22.24 6.76 5.12
N GLU A 67 -22.27 7.57 4.06
CA GLU A 67 -22.21 7.07 2.69
C GLU A 67 -20.87 6.38 2.40
N VAL A 68 -19.75 6.91 2.91
CA VAL A 68 -18.45 6.27 2.79
C VAL A 68 -18.42 4.94 3.53
N ILE A 69 -18.89 4.89 4.79
CA ILE A 69 -18.87 3.67 5.60
C ILE A 69 -19.66 2.55 4.95
N ARG A 70 -20.86 2.84 4.43
CA ARG A 70 -21.69 1.86 3.72
C ARG A 70 -20.99 1.27 2.50
N ARG A 71 -20.15 2.05 1.82
CA ARG A 71 -19.39 1.57 0.66
C ARG A 71 -18.17 0.76 1.05
N VAL A 72 -17.53 1.06 2.18
CA VAL A 72 -16.28 0.38 2.59
C VAL A 72 -16.49 -0.81 3.51
N THR A 73 -17.69 -0.97 4.09
CA THR A 73 -18.06 -2.11 4.94
C THR A 73 -18.87 -3.14 4.15
N VAL A 74 -18.87 -4.38 4.63
CA VAL A 74 -19.75 -5.44 4.14
C VAL A 74 -20.92 -5.56 5.11
N GLU A 75 -22.13 -5.25 4.62
CA GLU A 75 -23.40 -5.48 5.34
C GLU A 75 -23.41 -4.96 6.79
N LEU A 76 -22.81 -3.78 7.04
CA LEU A 76 -22.85 -3.18 8.38
C LEU A 76 -24.30 -2.82 8.75
N PRO A 77 -24.87 -3.36 9.84
CA PRO A 77 -26.25 -3.06 10.23
C PRO A 77 -26.43 -1.57 10.55
N GLU A 78 -27.61 -1.04 10.23
CA GLU A 78 -27.97 0.38 10.47
C GLU A 78 -27.86 0.75 11.94
N GLU A 79 -28.23 -0.19 12.81
CA GLU A 79 -28.21 -0.02 14.25
C GLU A 79 -26.78 0.09 14.78
N VAL A 80 -25.81 -0.53 14.09
CA VAL A 80 -24.39 -0.41 14.42
C VAL A 80 -23.85 0.91 13.87
N LEU A 81 -24.17 1.26 12.63
CA LEU A 81 -23.76 2.53 12.02
C LEU A 81 -24.26 3.74 12.82
N GLY A 82 -25.51 3.69 13.29
CA GLY A 82 -26.13 4.74 14.10
C GLY A 82 -25.50 4.94 15.48
N LYS A 83 -24.77 3.96 16.01
CA LYS A 83 -24.01 4.08 17.27
C LYS A 83 -22.65 4.75 17.10
N LEU A 84 -22.13 4.80 15.88
CA LEU A 84 -20.79 5.35 15.64
C LEU A 84 -20.81 6.86 15.77
N THR A 85 -19.90 7.41 16.58
CA THR A 85 -19.60 8.83 16.59
C THR A 85 -18.87 9.21 15.31
N GLU A 86 -18.90 10.49 14.93
CA GLU A 86 -18.17 10.97 13.74
C GLU A 86 -16.67 10.65 13.79
N SER A 87 -16.06 10.71 14.98
CA SER A 87 -14.66 10.31 15.16
C SER A 87 -14.42 8.82 14.89
N HIS A 88 -15.34 7.94 15.32
CA HIS A 88 -15.27 6.52 14.97
C HIS A 88 -15.40 6.33 13.45
N LYS A 89 -16.33 7.08 12.83
CA LYS A 89 -16.56 7.02 11.39
C LYS A 89 -15.33 7.46 10.59
N LEU A 90 -14.67 8.54 11.00
CA LEU A 90 -13.40 9.00 10.43
C LEU A 90 -12.28 7.96 10.61
N SER A 91 -12.15 7.36 11.80
CA SER A 91 -11.14 6.32 12.05
C SER A 91 -11.30 5.13 11.10
N ILE A 92 -12.53 4.71 10.81
CA ILE A 92 -12.81 3.65 9.83
C ILE A 92 -12.38 4.08 8.42
N CYS A 93 -12.69 5.32 8.03
CA CYS A 93 -12.27 5.87 6.74
C CYS A 93 -10.74 5.93 6.59
N GLU A 94 -10.02 6.30 7.65
CA GLU A 94 -8.56 6.34 7.69
C GLU A 94 -7.95 4.94 7.55
N VAL A 95 -8.46 3.96 8.30
CA VAL A 95 -8.03 2.56 8.19
C VAL A 95 -8.20 2.06 6.76
N PHE A 96 -9.36 2.32 6.15
CA PHE A 96 -9.63 1.93 4.77
C PHE A 96 -8.71 2.63 3.77
N THR A 97 -8.48 3.94 3.94
CA THR A 97 -7.57 4.71 3.10
C THR A 97 -6.13 4.19 3.19
N GLY A 98 -5.70 3.79 4.39
CA GLY A 98 -4.42 3.13 4.61
C GLY A 98 -4.29 1.82 3.81
N LEU A 99 -5.35 1.02 3.72
CA LEU A 99 -5.38 -0.20 2.91
C LEU A 99 -5.25 0.10 1.42
N LEU A 100 -5.96 1.11 0.91
CA LEU A 100 -5.85 1.56 -0.48
C LEU A 100 -4.42 2.01 -0.82
N LEU A 101 -3.80 2.80 0.07
CA LEU A 101 -2.44 3.32 -0.15
C LEU A 101 -1.40 2.20 -0.14
N ARG A 102 -1.50 1.25 0.81
CA ARG A 102 -0.62 0.07 0.86
C ARG A 102 -0.67 -0.73 -0.44
N ARG A 103 -1.88 -0.95 -0.99
CA ARG A 103 -2.04 -1.62 -2.28
C ARG A 103 -1.40 -0.84 -3.43
N ARG A 104 -1.63 0.48 -3.52
CA ARG A 104 -1.02 1.32 -4.56
C ARG A 104 0.51 1.27 -4.50
N MET A 105 1.09 1.30 -3.30
CA MET A 105 2.54 1.18 -3.12
C MET A 105 3.05 -0.22 -3.51
N ALA A 106 2.33 -1.29 -3.19
CA ALA A 106 2.68 -2.65 -3.60
C ALA A 106 2.70 -2.80 -5.14
N VAL A 107 1.69 -2.25 -5.82
CA VAL A 107 1.62 -2.25 -7.29
C VAL A 107 2.75 -1.41 -7.89
N ALA A 108 2.96 -0.18 -7.41
CA ALA A 108 4.04 0.67 -7.89
C ALA A 108 5.42 0.01 -7.74
N GLY A 109 5.68 -0.62 -6.58
CA GLY A 109 6.91 -1.36 -6.34
C GLY A 109 7.08 -2.58 -7.26
N ALA A 110 5.98 -3.29 -7.58
CA ALA A 110 6.01 -4.40 -8.52
C ALA A 110 6.32 -3.96 -9.96
N VAL A 111 5.76 -2.82 -10.40
CA VAL A 111 6.06 -2.22 -11.70
C VAL A 111 7.50 -1.74 -11.76
N ALA A 112 7.98 -1.03 -10.73
CA ALA A 112 9.36 -0.57 -10.64
C ALA A 112 10.36 -1.72 -10.74
N ARG A 113 10.14 -2.83 -10.03
CA ARG A 113 10.99 -4.04 -10.11
C ARG A 113 11.05 -4.64 -11.52
N ARG A 114 9.98 -4.55 -12.31
CA ARG A 114 9.99 -5.05 -13.71
C ARG A 114 10.78 -4.12 -14.63
N LEU A 115 10.69 -2.81 -14.41
CA LEU A 115 11.43 -1.81 -15.18
C LEU A 115 12.94 -1.83 -14.86
N THR A 116 13.32 -2.12 -13.62
CA THR A 116 14.74 -2.25 -13.22
C THR A 116 15.30 -3.66 -13.40
N GLY A 117 14.45 -4.67 -13.60
CA GLY A 117 14.83 -6.08 -13.71
C GLY A 117 15.07 -6.58 -15.14
N SER A 118 15.15 -5.71 -16.15
CA SER A 118 15.38 -6.08 -17.54
C SER A 118 16.44 -5.19 -18.19
N THR A 119 17.71 -5.52 -17.95
CA THR A 119 18.86 -5.54 -18.88
C THR A 119 20.16 -5.46 -18.08
N GLY A 120 20.92 -6.55 -18.10
CA GLY A 120 22.23 -6.66 -17.46
C GLY A 120 22.53 -8.10 -17.11
N GLU A 121 22.82 -8.92 -18.13
CA GLU A 121 23.66 -10.10 -17.91
C GLU A 121 24.91 -9.65 -17.13
N PRO A 122 25.35 -10.38 -16.09
CA PRO A 122 26.66 -10.15 -15.53
C PRO A 122 27.66 -10.55 -16.62
N SER A 123 28.21 -9.57 -17.34
CA SER A 123 29.36 -9.77 -18.21
C SER A 123 30.50 -10.30 -17.35
N SER A 124 30.67 -11.62 -17.37
CA SER A 124 31.84 -12.30 -16.83
C SER A 124 33.09 -11.73 -17.51
N PRO A 125 34.03 -11.09 -16.78
CA PRO A 125 35.37 -10.91 -17.31
C PRO A 125 36.02 -12.29 -17.22
N GLY A 126 36.14 -12.95 -18.37
CA GLY A 126 36.87 -14.20 -18.52
C GLY A 126 38.30 -14.04 -17.97
N SER A 127 38.75 -15.07 -17.26
CA SER A 127 40.13 -15.25 -16.84
C SER A 127 41.08 -15.19 -18.04
N SER A 128 42.16 -14.44 -17.90
CA SER A 128 43.47 -14.79 -18.46
C SER A 128 44.57 -14.09 -17.64
N ALA A 129 45.26 -14.88 -16.83
CA ALA A 129 46.62 -14.67 -16.36
C ALA A 129 47.36 -16.00 -16.59
N PRO A 130 48.70 -16.06 -16.62
CA PRO A 130 49.74 -15.03 -16.76
C PRO A 130 50.74 -15.38 -17.90
N SER A 131 51.67 -14.49 -18.23
CA SER A 131 53.01 -14.88 -18.69
C SER A 131 54.01 -13.78 -18.34
N GLU A 132 54.91 -14.11 -17.41
CA GLU A 132 56.19 -13.44 -17.22
C GLU A 132 57.05 -13.63 -18.47
N GLU A 133 57.72 -12.56 -18.92
CA GLU A 133 59.11 -12.66 -19.37
C GLU A 133 59.78 -11.27 -19.25
N THR A 134 60.65 -11.13 -18.24
CA THR A 134 61.78 -10.16 -18.15
C THR A 134 62.95 -10.73 -19.00
N PRO A 135 64.05 -10.02 -19.40
CA PRO A 135 64.60 -8.70 -19.01
C PRO A 135 65.33 -7.97 -20.20
N PRO A 136 66.45 -7.20 -20.10
CA PRO A 136 67.01 -6.32 -19.05
C PRO A 136 67.43 -4.88 -19.54
N VAL A 137 67.66 -4.00 -18.55
CA VAL A 137 68.71 -2.93 -18.44
C VAL A 137 68.67 -1.66 -19.31
N GLY A 138 68.76 -0.51 -18.62
CA GLY A 138 69.13 0.77 -19.24
C GLY A 138 68.91 2.05 -18.41
N SER A 139 69.24 2.08 -17.12
CA SER A 139 69.53 3.34 -16.39
C SER A 139 70.93 3.85 -16.79
N PRO A 140 71.26 5.15 -16.78
CA PRO A 140 70.97 6.06 -15.65
C PRO A 140 70.72 7.56 -15.99
N ALA A 141 70.36 8.29 -14.93
CA ALA A 141 70.86 9.63 -14.54
C ALA A 141 69.77 10.70 -14.30
N SER A 142 69.67 11.08 -13.02
CA SER A 142 68.96 12.24 -12.44
C SER A 142 69.67 13.58 -12.78
N PRO A 143 69.39 14.71 -12.09
CA PRO A 143 68.19 15.57 -12.06
C PRO A 143 68.54 17.05 -12.41
N GLN A 144 67.56 17.97 -12.49
CA GLN A 144 67.59 19.41 -12.10
C GLN A 144 66.38 20.16 -12.72
N GLY A 145 65.55 20.88 -11.94
CA GLY A 145 65.64 22.35 -11.71
C GLY A 145 64.87 23.09 -12.83
N LEU A 146 63.89 23.95 -12.62
CA LEU A 146 63.63 25.01 -11.64
C LEU A 146 62.12 25.34 -11.65
#